data_AF-A0A536LCQ1-F1
#
_entry.id   AF-A0A536LCQ1-F1
#
_cell.length_a   1.000
_cell.length_b   1.000
_cell.length_c   1.000
_cell.angle_alpha   90.00
_cell.angle_beta   90.00
_cell.angle_gamma   90.00
#
_symmetry.space_group_name_H-M   'P 1'
#
loop_
_entity.id
_entity.type
_entity.pdbx_description
1 polymer ?
#
loop_
_entity_poly.entity_id
_entity_poly.type
_entity_poly.pdbx_seq_one_letter_code
_entity_poly.pdbx_strand_id
1 'polypeptide(L)' 'RVKVKELAGRAVEVAPEYEDCRRIAHEKDVDLREVMRVVAAAARAELGLE' A
#
# COMPACT_ATOMS: atom_id res chain seq x y z
N ARG A 1 5.65 -4.67 1.08
CA ARG A 1 6.41 -3.40 0.91
C ARG A 1 5.55 -2.38 0.18
N VAL A 2 5.91 -1.10 0.21
CA VAL A 2 5.20 -0.03 -0.54
C VAL A 2 6.20 0.85 -1.29
N LYS A 3 5.78 1.38 -2.43
CA LYS A 3 6.50 2.41 -3.18
C LYS A 3 5.97 3.78 -2.78
N VAL A 4 6.86 4.69 -2.43
CA VAL A 4 6.53 6.09 -2.12
C VAL A 4 7.03 6.97 -3.26
N LYS A 5 6.17 7.86 -3.78
CA LYS A 5 6.60 8.94 -4.66
C LYS A 5 6.71 10.22 -3.85
N GLU A 6 7.79 10.94 -4.05
CA GLU A 6 8.08 12.19 -3.34
C GLU A 6 8.20 13.36 -4.32
N LEU A 7 7.75 14.53 -3.87
CA LEU A 7 7.92 15.80 -4.54
C LEU A 7 8.49 16.80 -3.55
N ALA A 8 9.65 17.39 -3.87
CA ALA A 8 10.37 18.32 -2.99
C ALA A 8 10.58 17.77 -1.56
N GLY A 9 10.91 16.47 -1.45
CA GLY A 9 11.16 15.79 -0.17
C GLY A 9 9.90 15.51 0.65
N ARG A 10 8.69 15.68 0.07
CA ARG A 10 7.42 15.31 0.70
C ARG A 10 6.78 14.16 -0.05
N ALA A 11 6.31 13.15 0.67
CA ALA A 11 5.51 12.10 0.07
C ALA A 11 4.24 12.70 -0.57
N VAL A 12 3.88 12.23 -1.75
CA VAL A 12 2.66 12.66 -2.48
C VAL A 12 1.80 11.50 -2.94
N GLU A 13 2.38 10.30 -3.07
CA GLU A 13 1.64 9.10 -3.49
C GLU A 13 2.30 7.86 -2.89
N VAL A 14 1.49 6.84 -2.63
CA VAL A 14 1.96 5.51 -2.25
C VAL A 14 1.26 4.44 -3.07
N ALA A 15 2.00 3.38 -3.40
CA ALA A 15 1.47 2.20 -4.08
C ALA A 15 1.98 0.92 -3.39
N PRO A 16 1.09 0.01 -2.94
CA PRO A 16 1.50 -1.29 -2.44
C PRO A 16 2.24 -2.12 -3.49
N GLU A 17 3.19 -2.93 -3.05
CA GLU A 17 3.85 -3.91 -3.92
C GLU A 17 2.88 -5.07 -4.22
N TYR A 18 2.69 -5.38 -5.50
CA TYR A 18 1.65 -6.28 -5.98
C TYR A 18 1.90 -7.73 -5.56
N GLU A 19 3.11 -8.27 -5.72
CA GLU A 19 3.39 -9.68 -5.43
C GLU A 19 3.28 -9.97 -3.93
N ASP A 20 3.73 -9.05 -3.07
CA ASP A 20 3.53 -9.10 -1.62
C ASP A 20 2.02 -9.14 -1.27
N CYS A 21 1.21 -8.26 -1.87
CA CYS A 21 -0.23 -8.23 -1.62
C CYS A 21 -0.95 -9.46 -2.18
N ARG A 22 -0.56 -9.94 -3.37
CA ARG A 22 -1.12 -11.15 -4.01
C ARG A 22 -0.88 -12.39 -3.15
N ARG A 23 0.31 -12.52 -2.59
CA ARG A 23 0.66 -13.62 -1.68
C ARG A 23 -0.19 -13.57 -0.42
N ILE A 24 -0.33 -12.40 0.22
CA ILE A 24 -1.18 -12.23 1.40
C ILE A 24 -2.64 -12.60 1.09
N ALA A 25 -3.17 -12.09 -0.02
CA ALA A 25 -4.54 -12.37 -0.45
C ALA A 25 -4.79 -13.87 -0.62
N HIS A 26 -3.86 -14.58 -1.28
CA HIS A 26 -3.93 -16.03 -1.44
C HIS A 26 -3.79 -16.80 -0.13
N GLU A 27 -2.83 -16.44 0.72
CA GLU A 27 -2.59 -17.11 2.02
C GLU A 27 -3.74 -16.94 3.00
N LYS A 28 -4.50 -15.85 2.88
CA LYS A 28 -5.60 -15.50 3.78
C LYS A 28 -6.99 -15.77 3.19
N ASP A 29 -7.06 -16.22 1.95
CA ASP A 29 -8.31 -16.41 1.20
C ASP A 29 -9.19 -15.14 1.20
N VAL A 30 -8.56 -14.00 0.88
CA VAL A 30 -9.23 -12.68 0.80
C VAL A 30 -9.00 -12.02 -0.55
N ASP A 31 -9.82 -11.02 -0.86
CA ASP A 31 -9.70 -10.28 -2.10
C ASP A 31 -8.42 -9.42 -2.16
N LEU A 32 -7.69 -9.50 -3.28
CA LEU A 32 -6.46 -8.75 -3.48
C LEU A 32 -6.68 -7.23 -3.43
N ARG A 33 -7.81 -6.75 -3.95
CA ARG A 33 -8.13 -5.32 -3.94
C ARG A 33 -8.32 -4.81 -2.52
N GLU A 34 -8.92 -5.62 -1.65
CA GLU A 34 -9.03 -5.31 -0.23
C GLU A 34 -7.65 -5.23 0.44
N VAL A 35 -6.76 -6.19 0.20
CA VAL A 35 -5.39 -6.16 0.73
C VAL A 35 -4.66 -4.90 0.27
N MET A 36 -4.69 -4.61 -1.04
CA MET A 36 -4.07 -3.40 -1.58
C MET A 36 -4.64 -2.12 -0.96
N ARG A 37 -5.97 -2.05 -0.78
CA ARG A 37 -6.64 -0.90 -0.15
C ARG A 37 -6.17 -0.69 1.29
N VAL A 38 -6.12 -1.76 2.09
CA VAL A 38 -5.70 -1.70 3.50
C VAL A 38 -4.23 -1.29 3.62
N VAL A 39 -3.35 -1.90 2.82
CA VAL A 39 -1.92 -1.56 2.82
C VAL A 39 -1.68 -0.12 2.38
N ALA A 40 -2.38 0.35 1.34
CA ALA A 40 -2.28 1.74 0.89
C ALA A 40 -2.77 2.71 1.97
N ALA A 41 -3.90 2.43 2.60
CA ALA A 41 -4.44 3.27 3.68
C ALA A 41 -3.48 3.37 4.87
N ALA A 42 -2.93 2.24 5.32
CA ALA A 42 -1.95 2.20 6.40
C ALA A 42 -0.69 3.02 6.07
N ALA A 43 -0.12 2.84 4.87
CA ALA A 43 1.04 3.59 4.42
C ALA A 43 0.76 5.10 4.30
N ARG A 44 -0.44 5.49 3.85
CA ARG A 44 -0.85 6.90 3.80
C ARG A 44 -0.91 7.52 5.19
N ALA A 45 -1.47 6.81 6.17
CA ALA A 45 -1.53 7.28 7.55
C ALA A 45 -0.12 7.45 8.16
N GLU A 46 0.77 6.48 7.95
CA GLU A 46 2.17 6.57 8.41
C GLU A 46 2.94 7.76 7.80
N LEU A 47 2.56 8.18 6.59
CA LEU A 47 3.20 9.28 5.85
C LEU A 47 2.44 10.61 5.95
N GLY A 48 1.33 10.68 6.68
CA GLY A 48 0.52 11.88 6.83
C GLY A 48 -0.16 12.34 5.53
N LEU A 49 -0.61 11.40 4.69
CA LEU A 49 -1.25 11.65 3.39
C LEU A 49 -2.80 11.50 3.43
N GLU A 50 -3.42 11.70 4.59
CA GLU A 50 -4.88 11.62 4.77
C GLU A 50 -5.62 12.80 4.14
#